data_AF-A0A8T5QSS7-F1
#
_entry.id   AF-A0A8T5QSS7-F1
#
_cell.length_a   1.000
_cell.length_b   1.000
_cell.length_c   1.000
_cell.angle_alpha   90.00
_cell.angle_beta   90.00
_cell.angle_gamma   90.00
#
_symmetry.space_group_name_H-M   'P 1'
#
loop_
_entity.id
_entity.type
_entity.pdbx_description
1 polymer ?
#
loop_
_entity_poly.entity_id
_entity_poly.type
_entity_poly.pdbx_seq_one_letter_code
_entity_poly.pdbx_strand_id
1 'polypeptide(L)'
;MEGDELKHLKAHIKKELKKGYSVDLIRSSLIDAGFSSREVRQAIEELKKKKIIKEPIKKPLFSGFFGGKPKKTKEIKPKEIMEEPPKPIIPIPKIPEIKTPKIKEVPVPEKKETKKAEPKPETKPAPVKIREEKPRRLWIFGFLAVLLIVVVVFGLAYVAPTQCNTEDCFISKANKCMAATFTNQIEGTTVYYETNNCALTKTIQALDPSEPQEIVGAFLGKSMTCKFNKNDFSPLFLNSITGYLEACEGPLKDKILEITRI
;
A
#
# COMPACT_ATOMS: atom_id res chain seq x y z
N MET A 1 -8.38 30.07 25.71
CA MET A 1 -9.15 29.12 26.56
C MET A 1 -8.64 27.68 26.44
N GLU A 2 -7.54 27.39 25.73
CA GLU A 2 -6.94 26.05 25.55
C GLU A 2 -6.30 25.41 26.82
N GLY A 3 -6.46 26.03 27.99
CA GLY A 3 -5.74 25.63 29.19
C GLY A 3 -6.29 24.40 29.91
N ASP A 4 -7.61 24.20 29.89
CA ASP A 4 -8.26 23.20 30.75
C ASP A 4 -8.41 21.84 30.09
N GLU A 5 -8.69 21.79 28.78
CA GLU A 5 -8.73 20.53 28.02
C GLU A 5 -7.37 19.83 28.03
N LEU A 6 -6.28 20.59 27.86
CA LEU A 6 -4.93 20.06 27.90
C LEU A 6 -4.54 19.50 29.29
N LYS A 7 -5.10 20.06 30.38
CA LYS A 7 -4.91 19.51 31.73
C LYS A 7 -5.64 18.18 31.89
N HIS A 8 -6.88 18.07 31.41
CA HIS A 8 -7.64 16.82 31.46
C HIS A 8 -6.97 15.72 30.63
N LEU A 9 -6.48 16.04 29.43
CA LEU A 9 -5.73 15.13 28.58
C LEU A 9 -4.46 14.59 29.27
N LYS A 10 -3.65 15.48 29.86
CA LYS A 10 -2.44 15.09 30.63
C LYS A 10 -2.77 14.21 31.83
N ALA A 11 -3.86 14.50 32.53
CA ALA A 11 -4.33 13.69 33.66
C ALA A 11 -4.73 12.27 33.21
N HIS A 12 -5.44 12.17 32.08
CA HIS A 12 -5.81 10.90 31.47
C HIS A 12 -4.58 10.07 31.06
N ILE A 13 -3.63 10.67 30.32
CA ILE A 13 -2.37 10.00 29.91
C ILE A 13 -1.62 9.48 31.15
N LYS A 14 -1.52 10.29 32.21
CA LYS A 14 -0.86 9.87 33.46
C LYS A 14 -1.58 8.71 34.16
N LYS A 15 -2.91 8.64 34.07
CA LYS A 15 -3.73 7.55 34.62
C LYS A 15 -3.46 6.25 33.86
N GLU A 16 -3.46 6.28 32.53
CA GLU A 16 -3.19 5.11 31.70
C GLU A 16 -1.74 4.60 31.83
N LEU A 17 -0.77 5.51 31.90
CA LEU A 17 0.62 5.14 32.18
C LEU A 17 0.79 4.42 33.52
N LYS A 18 0.04 4.83 34.57
CA LYS A 18 0.06 4.15 35.87
C LYS A 18 -0.53 2.74 35.82
N LYS A 19 -1.41 2.46 34.86
CA LYS A 19 -1.94 1.12 34.60
C LYS A 19 -0.98 0.23 33.82
N GLY A 20 0.11 0.80 33.27
CA GLY A 20 1.15 0.07 32.54
C GLY A 20 0.98 0.04 31.02
N TYR A 21 0.06 0.84 30.46
CA TYR A 21 -0.08 0.94 29.00
C TYR A 21 1.13 1.63 28.35
N SER A 22 1.47 1.20 27.14
CA SER A 22 2.54 1.82 26.35
C SER A 22 2.11 3.19 25.84
N VAL A 23 3.09 4.09 25.65
CA VAL A 23 2.84 5.44 25.12
C VAL A 23 2.18 5.40 23.75
N ASP A 24 2.56 4.45 22.90
CA ASP A 24 2.00 4.28 21.56
C ASP A 24 0.53 3.86 21.61
N LEU A 25 0.16 2.95 22.50
CA LEU A 25 -1.23 2.52 22.67
C LEU A 25 -2.12 3.65 23.18
N ILE A 26 -1.62 4.42 24.17
CA ILE A 26 -2.32 5.60 24.69
C ILE A 26 -2.51 6.64 23.57
N ARG A 27 -1.50 6.82 22.71
CA ARG A 27 -1.56 7.76 21.59
C ARG A 27 -2.65 7.36 20.59
N SER A 28 -2.70 6.10 20.17
CA SER A 28 -3.72 5.62 19.24
C SER A 28 -5.12 5.76 19.84
N SER A 29 -5.32 5.32 21.09
CA SER A 29 -6.62 5.42 21.77
C SER A 29 -7.14 6.85 21.91
N LEU A 30 -6.26 7.83 22.11
CA LEU A 30 -6.67 9.24 22.18
C LEU A 30 -7.01 9.81 20.81
N ILE A 31 -6.32 9.39 19.75
CA ILE A 31 -6.66 9.79 18.38
C ILE A 31 -8.04 9.20 18.00
N ASP A 32 -8.30 7.95 18.36
CA ASP A 32 -9.59 7.29 18.14
C ASP A 32 -10.73 7.96 18.93
N ALA A 33 -10.40 8.54 20.09
CA ALA A 33 -11.32 9.34 20.90
C ALA A 33 -11.53 10.77 20.38
N GLY A 34 -10.93 11.14 19.24
CA GLY A 34 -11.13 12.42 18.56
C GLY A 34 -10.13 13.52 18.95
N PHE A 35 -9.09 13.24 19.73
CA PHE A 35 -8.06 14.23 20.05
C PHE A 35 -7.11 14.45 18.87
N SER A 36 -6.66 15.69 18.66
CA SER A 36 -5.70 16.00 17.61
C SER A 36 -4.34 15.36 17.90
N SER A 37 -3.74 14.74 16.88
CA SER A 37 -2.40 14.13 16.99
C SER A 37 -1.33 15.13 17.47
N ARG A 38 -1.51 16.43 17.20
CA ARG A 38 -0.62 17.51 17.68
C ARG A 38 -0.74 17.70 19.20
N GLU A 39 -1.96 17.76 19.72
CA GLU A 39 -2.25 17.96 21.15
C GLU A 39 -1.76 16.79 21.99
N VAL A 40 -2.03 15.56 21.51
CA VAL A 40 -1.57 14.33 22.15
C VAL A 40 -0.04 14.30 22.22
N ARG A 41 0.64 14.67 21.12
CA ARG A 41 2.11 14.73 21.08
C ARG A 41 2.67 15.79 22.03
N GLN A 42 2.08 16.99 22.06
CA GLN A 42 2.47 18.06 22.97
C GLN A 42 2.28 17.66 24.44
N ALA A 43 1.17 17.02 24.78
CA ALA A 43 0.90 16.54 26.13
C ALA A 43 1.91 15.48 26.58
N ILE A 44 2.25 14.53 25.72
CA ILE A 44 3.27 13.49 26.01
C ILE A 44 4.66 14.13 26.20
N GLU A 45 5.08 15.05 25.32
CA GLU A 45 6.38 15.72 25.43
C GLU A 45 6.51 16.54 26.73
N GLU A 46 5.45 17.22 27.16
CA GLU A 46 5.46 17.91 28.45
C GLU A 46 5.57 16.95 29.64
N LEU A 47 4.94 15.78 29.58
CA LEU A 47 5.05 14.75 30.62
C LEU A 47 6.46 14.12 30.66
N LYS A 48 7.11 13.99 29.50
CA LYS A 48 8.52 13.59 29.40
C LYS A 48 9.46 14.62 30.02
N LYS A 49 9.29 15.91 29.70
CA LYS A 49 10.08 17.01 30.30
C LYS A 49 9.98 17.02 31.83
N LYS A 50 8.82 16.70 32.38
CA LYS A 50 8.59 16.59 33.83
C LYS A 50 9.15 15.31 34.48
N LYS A 51 9.85 14.44 33.71
CA LYS A 51 10.42 13.16 34.17
C LYS A 51 9.39 12.21 34.82
N ILE A 52 8.10 12.37 34.50
CA ILE A 52 7.03 11.49 35.01
C ILE A 52 7.06 10.15 34.27
N ILE A 53 7.42 10.19 32.98
CA ILE A 53 7.62 9.01 32.15
C ILE A 53 9.08 8.60 32.30
N LYS A 54 9.35 7.58 33.10
CA LYS A 54 10.61 6.86 32.98
C LYS A 54 10.51 6.07 31.68
N GLU A 55 11.13 6.56 30.61
CA GLU A 55 11.29 5.72 29.42
C GLU A 55 11.89 4.39 29.90
N PRO A 56 11.39 3.24 29.41
CA PRO A 56 12.07 1.99 29.65
C PRO A 56 13.49 2.24 29.16
N ILE A 57 14.44 2.28 30.10
CA ILE A 57 15.85 2.51 29.81
C ILE A 57 16.14 1.51 28.72
N LYS A 58 16.36 2.00 27.49
CA LYS A 58 16.82 1.18 26.38
C LYS A 58 18.17 0.71 26.85
N LYS A 59 18.19 -0.43 27.56
CA LYS A 59 19.41 -1.08 27.97
C LYS A 59 20.17 -1.20 26.66
N PRO A 60 21.38 -0.61 26.55
CA PRO A 60 22.14 -0.78 25.35
C PRO A 60 22.23 -2.30 25.15
N LEU A 61 22.02 -2.72 23.91
CA LEU A 61 22.09 -4.11 23.47
C LEU A 61 23.57 -4.54 23.57
N PHE A 62 24.14 -4.49 24.78
CA PHE A 62 25.45 -4.99 25.12
C PHE A 62 25.29 -6.49 25.32
N SER A 63 25.59 -7.18 24.22
CA SER A 63 26.23 -8.48 24.21
C SER A 63 27.12 -8.69 25.43
N GLY A 64 26.86 -9.74 26.20
CA GLY A 64 27.83 -10.23 27.18
C GLY A 64 27.19 -10.76 28.45
N PHE A 65 27.12 -12.09 28.52
CA PHE A 65 27.67 -12.82 29.65
C PHE A 65 27.15 -12.41 31.04
N PHE A 66 26.07 -13.02 31.53
CA PHE A 66 25.99 -13.43 32.95
C PHE A 66 24.90 -14.50 33.10
N GLY A 67 25.34 -15.73 33.40
CA GLY A 67 24.52 -16.89 33.75
C GLY A 67 23.87 -16.73 35.13
N GLY A 68 22.87 -15.86 35.23
CA GLY A 68 22.02 -15.74 36.40
C GLY A 68 20.76 -16.59 36.25
N LYS A 69 20.54 -17.54 37.16
CA LYS A 69 19.30 -18.35 37.23
C LYS A 69 18.06 -17.44 37.20
N PRO A 70 17.03 -17.76 36.38
CA PRO A 70 15.83 -16.95 36.28
C PRO A 70 15.09 -16.93 37.62
N LYS A 71 14.97 -15.75 38.24
CA LYS A 71 14.05 -15.55 39.37
C LYS A 71 12.62 -15.66 38.83
N LYS A 72 11.84 -16.56 39.43
CA LYS A 72 10.40 -16.75 39.16
C LYS A 72 9.67 -15.41 39.25
N THR A 73 9.29 -14.87 38.09
CA THR A 73 8.33 -13.77 37.99
C THR A 73 6.98 -14.31 38.48
N LYS A 74 6.41 -13.68 39.51
CA LYS A 74 5.06 -13.99 39.97
C LYS A 74 4.08 -13.67 38.84
N GLU A 75 3.39 -14.70 38.39
CA GLU A 75 2.28 -14.64 37.46
C GLU A 75 1.17 -13.77 38.07
N ILE A 76 1.01 -12.56 37.53
CA ILE A 76 -0.09 -11.68 37.90
C ILE A 76 -1.30 -12.19 37.13
N LYS A 77 -2.22 -12.86 37.83
CA LYS A 77 -3.51 -13.29 37.26
C LYS A 77 -4.22 -12.08 36.64
N PRO A 78 -4.66 -12.16 35.37
CA PRO A 78 -5.45 -11.12 34.75
C PRO A 78 -6.69 -10.85 35.60
N LYS A 79 -6.87 -9.60 36.02
CA LYS A 79 -8.11 -9.15 36.62
C LYS A 79 -9.14 -9.11 35.49
N GLU A 80 -10.18 -9.92 35.64
CA GLU A 80 -11.34 -9.98 34.76
C GLU A 80 -11.95 -8.56 34.66
N ILE A 81 -11.78 -7.94 33.50
CA ILE A 81 -12.39 -6.66 33.16
C ILE A 81 -13.81 -7.02 32.73
N MET A 82 -14.80 -6.65 33.55
CA MET A 82 -16.20 -6.70 33.15
C MET A 82 -16.37 -5.76 31.95
N GLU A 83 -16.49 -6.35 30.75
CA GLU A 83 -16.92 -5.63 29.55
C GLU A 83 -18.35 -5.13 29.77
N GLU A 84 -18.54 -3.83 29.57
CA GLU A 84 -19.84 -3.19 29.54
C GLU A 84 -20.59 -3.68 28.28
N PRO A 85 -21.86 -4.10 28.38
CA PRO A 85 -22.57 -4.66 27.24
C PRO A 85 -22.71 -3.61 26.11
N PRO A 86 -22.44 -3.97 24.85
CA PRO A 86 -22.54 -3.05 23.73
C PRO A 86 -23.98 -2.55 23.58
N LYS A 87 -24.11 -1.22 23.40
CA LYS A 87 -25.39 -0.56 23.14
C LYS A 87 -26.10 -1.19 21.92
N PRO A 88 -27.43 -1.28 21.93
CA PRO A 88 -28.21 -1.92 20.87
C PRO A 88 -27.96 -1.23 19.51
N ILE A 89 -27.60 -2.06 18.54
CA ILE A 89 -27.34 -1.70 17.14
C ILE A 89 -28.65 -1.24 16.51
N ILE A 90 -28.64 -0.04 15.93
CA ILE A 90 -29.74 0.54 15.15
C ILE A 90 -29.99 -0.35 13.92
N PRO A 91 -31.25 -0.72 13.60
CA PRO A 91 -31.56 -1.60 12.49
C PRO A 91 -31.08 -1.00 11.16
N ILE A 92 -30.21 -1.73 10.47
CA ILE A 92 -29.70 -1.39 9.14
C ILE A 92 -30.87 -1.46 8.15
N PRO A 93 -31.17 -0.38 7.40
CA PRO A 93 -32.22 -0.39 6.40
C PRO A 93 -31.90 -1.38 5.28
N LYS A 94 -32.89 -2.21 4.90
CA LYS A 94 -32.78 -3.16 3.79
C LYS A 94 -32.50 -2.41 2.49
N ILE A 95 -31.33 -2.67 1.91
CA ILE A 95 -30.95 -2.19 0.59
C ILE A 95 -31.81 -2.93 -0.46
N PRO A 96 -32.53 -2.24 -1.35
CA PRO A 96 -33.33 -2.88 -2.40
C PRO A 96 -32.43 -3.58 -3.42
N GLU A 97 -32.81 -4.80 -3.80
CA GLU A 97 -32.14 -5.60 -4.83
C GLU A 97 -32.14 -4.88 -6.18
N ILE A 98 -30.96 -4.48 -6.65
CA ILE A 98 -30.76 -3.92 -7.98
C ILE A 98 -30.78 -5.06 -9.00
N LYS A 99 -31.85 -5.13 -9.79
CA LYS A 99 -31.97 -6.06 -10.92
C LYS A 99 -30.94 -5.70 -11.99
N THR A 100 -29.97 -6.57 -12.21
CA THR A 100 -28.96 -6.44 -13.26
C THR A 100 -29.62 -6.50 -14.65
N PRO A 101 -29.41 -5.51 -15.53
CA PRO A 101 -29.89 -5.56 -16.90
C PRO A 101 -29.10 -6.58 -17.73
N LYS A 102 -29.82 -7.46 -18.45
CA LYS A 102 -29.26 -8.37 -19.45
C LYS A 102 -28.54 -7.58 -20.54
N ILE A 103 -27.21 -7.69 -20.58
CA ILE A 103 -26.37 -7.17 -21.66
C ILE A 103 -26.59 -8.06 -22.89
N LYS A 104 -27.06 -7.46 -23.98
CA LYS A 104 -27.18 -8.12 -25.29
C LYS A 104 -25.78 -8.27 -25.89
N GLU A 105 -25.43 -9.50 -26.26
CA GLU A 105 -24.20 -9.84 -26.99
C GLU A 105 -24.14 -9.10 -28.32
N VAL A 106 -23.03 -8.39 -28.56
CA VAL A 106 -22.73 -7.74 -29.84
C VAL A 106 -21.91 -8.74 -30.68
N PRO A 107 -22.26 -8.97 -31.96
CA PRO A 107 -21.56 -9.94 -32.80
C PRO A 107 -20.14 -9.48 -33.16
N VAL A 108 -19.19 -10.39 -32.96
CA VAL A 108 -17.77 -10.26 -33.33
C VAL A 108 -17.63 -10.29 -34.87
N PRO A 109 -16.90 -9.35 -35.50
CA PRO A 109 -16.69 -9.39 -36.95
C PRO A 109 -15.68 -10.47 -37.35
N GLU A 110 -16.14 -11.32 -38.25
CA GLU A 110 -15.45 -12.41 -38.93
C GLU A 110 -14.29 -11.90 -39.81
N LYS A 111 -13.09 -12.46 -39.58
CA LYS A 111 -11.84 -12.07 -40.24
C LYS A 111 -11.71 -12.82 -41.58
N LYS A 112 -11.87 -12.11 -42.70
CA LYS A 112 -11.68 -12.66 -44.06
C LYS A 112 -10.22 -13.08 -44.30
N GLU A 113 -10.01 -14.38 -44.53
CA GLU A 113 -8.78 -14.94 -45.08
C GLU A 113 -8.59 -14.49 -46.53
N THR A 114 -7.39 -14.00 -46.85
CA THR A 114 -6.98 -13.74 -48.24
C THR A 114 -6.06 -14.87 -48.68
N LYS A 115 -6.57 -15.77 -49.52
CA LYS A 115 -5.78 -16.77 -50.26
C LYS A 115 -4.82 -16.05 -51.21
N LYS A 116 -3.51 -16.34 -51.11
CA LYS A 116 -2.51 -15.94 -52.11
C LYS A 116 -1.89 -17.19 -52.74
N ALA A 117 -1.75 -17.09 -54.07
CA ALA A 117 -1.55 -18.14 -55.04
C ALA A 117 -0.26 -18.97 -54.91
N GLU A 118 -0.37 -20.24 -55.30
CA GLU A 118 0.70 -21.17 -55.65
C GLU A 118 1.46 -20.72 -56.92
N PRO A 119 2.78 -20.93 -56.97
CA PRO A 119 3.50 -21.13 -58.22
C PRO A 119 3.87 -22.62 -58.45
N LYS A 120 3.82 -22.97 -59.74
CA LYS A 120 4.02 -24.27 -60.43
C LYS A 120 5.38 -24.95 -60.19
N PRO A 121 5.50 -26.25 -60.57
CA PRO A 121 6.60 -27.13 -60.21
C PRO A 121 7.78 -27.00 -61.18
N GLU A 122 8.99 -26.88 -60.64
CA GLU A 122 10.23 -27.01 -61.38
C GLU A 122 11.00 -28.29 -61.00
N THR A 123 11.68 -28.77 -62.03
CA THR A 123 12.17 -30.12 -62.30
C THR A 123 13.30 -30.55 -61.36
N LYS A 124 13.20 -31.79 -60.84
CA LYS A 124 14.17 -32.43 -59.94
C LYS A 124 15.48 -32.79 -60.66
N PRO A 125 16.66 -32.29 -60.23
CA PRO A 125 17.94 -32.93 -60.52
C PRO A 125 18.24 -34.07 -59.54
N ALA A 126 19.01 -35.05 -60.03
CA ALA A 126 19.34 -36.31 -59.37
C ALA A 126 20.09 -36.14 -58.02
N PRO A 127 19.94 -37.11 -57.09
CA PRO A 127 20.47 -36.99 -55.72
C PRO A 127 21.99 -37.14 -55.69
N VAL A 128 22.69 -36.03 -55.51
CA VAL A 128 24.10 -36.03 -55.09
C VAL A 128 24.15 -36.37 -53.60
N LYS A 129 24.84 -37.45 -53.23
CA LYS A 129 25.12 -37.83 -51.83
C LYS A 129 26.06 -36.80 -51.20
N ILE A 130 25.48 -35.74 -50.61
CA ILE A 130 26.19 -34.79 -49.77
C ILE A 130 26.47 -35.49 -48.43
N ARG A 131 27.75 -35.63 -48.08
CA ARG A 131 28.18 -36.10 -46.76
C ARG A 131 27.69 -35.09 -45.72
N GLU A 132 26.71 -35.48 -44.91
CA GLU A 132 26.23 -34.68 -43.78
C GLU A 132 27.34 -34.52 -42.75
N GLU A 133 28.15 -33.46 -42.88
CA GLU A 133 28.96 -33.00 -41.77
C GLU A 133 28.03 -32.42 -40.71
N LYS A 134 27.69 -33.28 -39.75
CA LYS A 134 26.81 -33.01 -38.60
C LYS A 134 27.24 -31.67 -37.97
N PRO A 135 26.43 -30.59 -38.10
CA PRO A 135 26.90 -29.24 -37.83
C PRO A 135 26.98 -29.00 -36.33
N ARG A 136 28.11 -29.35 -35.71
CA ARG A 136 28.39 -29.07 -34.28
C ARG A 136 28.25 -27.58 -33.92
N ARG A 137 28.38 -26.67 -34.89
CA ARG A 137 28.18 -25.22 -34.70
C ARG A 137 26.71 -24.83 -34.53
N LEU A 138 25.74 -25.59 -35.06
CA LEU A 138 24.32 -25.23 -34.97
C LEU A 138 23.80 -25.34 -33.52
N TRP A 139 24.34 -26.28 -32.73
CA TRP A 139 23.95 -26.47 -31.33
C TRP A 139 24.41 -25.33 -30.42
N ILE A 140 25.56 -24.70 -30.71
CA ILE A 140 26.09 -23.57 -29.95
C ILE A 140 25.17 -22.34 -30.09
N PHE A 141 24.73 -22.03 -31.31
CA PHE A 141 23.78 -20.94 -31.53
C PHE A 141 22.43 -21.20 -30.89
N GLY A 142 21.95 -22.45 -30.93
CA GLY A 142 20.74 -22.86 -30.21
C GLY A 142 20.86 -22.64 -28.70
N PHE A 143 21.97 -23.05 -28.09
CA PHE A 143 22.21 -22.85 -26.65
C PHE A 143 22.30 -21.38 -26.27
N LEU A 144 23.01 -20.56 -27.05
CA LEU A 144 23.10 -19.10 -26.82
C LEU A 144 21.74 -18.41 -26.92
N ALA A 145 20.91 -18.79 -27.91
CA ALA A 145 19.56 -18.24 -28.05
C ALA A 145 18.68 -18.60 -26.85
N VAL A 146 18.73 -19.85 -26.38
CA VAL A 146 17.99 -20.30 -25.19
C VAL A 146 18.47 -19.56 -23.94
N LEU A 147 19.78 -19.40 -23.75
CA LEU A 147 20.33 -18.68 -22.61
C LEU A 147 19.91 -17.20 -22.62
N LEU A 148 19.90 -16.55 -23.78
CA LEU A 148 19.40 -15.18 -23.93
C LEU A 148 17.91 -15.06 -23.57
N ILE A 149 17.08 -16.01 -24.01
CA ILE A 149 15.66 -16.06 -23.63
C ILE A 149 15.51 -16.21 -22.11
N VAL A 150 16.29 -17.10 -21.47
CA VAL A 150 16.25 -17.29 -20.01
C VAL A 150 16.63 -16.00 -19.27
N VAL A 151 17.68 -15.29 -19.70
CA VAL A 151 18.09 -14.01 -19.10
C VAL A 151 17.01 -12.95 -19.26
N VAL A 152 16.36 -12.86 -20.42
CA VAL A 152 15.27 -11.90 -20.65
C VAL A 152 14.05 -12.22 -19.77
N VAL A 153 13.64 -13.50 -19.71
CA VAL A 153 12.49 -13.92 -18.89
C VAL A 153 12.76 -13.69 -17.41
N PHE A 154 13.94 -14.06 -16.90
CA PHE A 154 14.31 -13.78 -15.51
C PHE A 154 14.42 -12.28 -15.25
N GLY A 155 15.04 -11.52 -16.15
CA GLY A 155 15.18 -10.07 -16.03
C GLY A 155 13.84 -9.35 -15.88
N LEU A 156 12.85 -9.72 -16.69
CA LEU A 156 11.51 -9.13 -16.62
C LEU A 156 10.78 -9.50 -15.31
N ALA A 157 10.97 -10.72 -14.80
CA ALA A 157 10.34 -11.16 -13.56
C ALA A 157 10.82 -10.36 -12.32
N TYR A 158 12.07 -9.88 -12.32
CA TYR A 158 12.61 -9.08 -11.20
C TYR A 158 12.09 -7.63 -11.16
N VAL A 159 11.45 -7.14 -12.22
CA VAL A 159 10.99 -5.75 -12.33
C VAL A 159 9.51 -5.60 -11.96
N ALA A 160 8.77 -6.71 -11.84
CA ALA A 160 7.35 -6.65 -11.49
C ALA A 160 7.14 -6.12 -10.04
N PRO A 161 6.27 -5.12 -9.84
CA PRO A 161 5.98 -4.62 -8.51
C PRO A 161 5.28 -5.68 -7.66
N THR A 162 5.62 -5.75 -6.37
CA THR A 162 4.97 -6.69 -5.45
C THR A 162 3.55 -6.22 -5.12
N GLN A 163 2.53 -7.03 -5.40
CA GLN A 163 1.17 -6.73 -4.99
C GLN A 163 0.99 -6.95 -3.48
N CYS A 164 0.60 -5.91 -2.76
CA CYS A 164 0.29 -5.95 -1.34
C CYS A 164 -1.22 -5.93 -1.11
N ASN A 165 -1.71 -6.82 -0.24
CA ASN A 165 -3.13 -6.89 0.14
C ASN A 165 -3.42 -6.18 1.49
N THR A 166 -2.38 -5.76 2.20
CA THR A 166 -2.48 -5.09 3.51
C THR A 166 -1.67 -3.80 3.51
N GLU A 167 -2.11 -2.83 4.30
CA GLU A 167 -1.42 -1.55 4.47
C GLU A 167 0.02 -1.75 4.97
N ASP A 168 0.21 -2.61 5.98
CA ASP A 168 1.52 -2.93 6.56
C ASP A 168 2.50 -3.52 5.54
N CYS A 169 2.03 -4.37 4.63
CA CYS A 169 2.84 -4.90 3.53
C CYS A 169 3.38 -3.77 2.67
N PHE A 170 2.49 -2.86 2.26
CA PHE A 170 2.84 -1.75 1.39
C PHE A 170 3.79 -0.77 2.08
N ILE A 171 3.48 -0.37 3.32
CA ILE A 171 4.33 0.53 4.12
C ILE A 171 5.74 -0.07 4.30
N SER A 172 5.84 -1.37 4.59
CA SER A 172 7.13 -2.06 4.76
C SER A 172 7.97 -2.05 3.48
N LYS A 173 7.33 -2.21 2.31
CA LYS A 173 7.99 -2.15 0.99
C LYS A 173 8.36 -0.73 0.60
N ALA A 174 7.46 0.24 0.82
CA ALA A 174 7.68 1.66 0.56
C ALA A 174 8.83 2.22 1.39
N ASN A 175 8.91 1.91 2.69
CA ASN A 175 10.03 2.31 3.54
C ASN A 175 11.40 1.78 3.06
N LYS A 176 11.41 0.66 2.34
CA LYS A 176 12.61 0.09 1.70
C LYS A 176 12.80 0.57 0.26
N CYS A 177 11.93 1.46 -0.23
CA CYS A 177 11.90 1.98 -1.59
C CYS A 177 11.80 0.89 -2.67
N MET A 178 11.12 -0.21 -2.34
CA MET A 178 10.89 -1.31 -3.28
C MET A 178 9.63 -1.07 -4.12
N ALA A 179 9.59 -1.68 -5.30
CA ALA A 179 8.43 -1.66 -6.16
C ALA A 179 7.25 -2.43 -5.53
N ALA A 180 6.12 -1.77 -5.27
CA ALA A 180 4.92 -2.41 -4.72
C ALA A 180 3.64 -1.70 -5.13
N THR A 181 2.53 -2.42 -5.14
CA THR A 181 1.20 -1.91 -5.49
C THR A 181 0.19 -2.22 -4.38
N PHE A 182 -0.79 -1.33 -4.19
CA PHE A 182 -1.84 -1.45 -3.18
C PHE A 182 -3.07 -0.67 -3.64
N THR A 183 -4.27 -1.16 -3.33
CA THR A 183 -5.52 -0.46 -3.62
C THR A 183 -6.25 -0.24 -2.31
N ASN A 184 -6.67 1.00 -2.06
CA ASN A 184 -7.46 1.35 -0.87
C ASN A 184 -8.73 2.10 -1.27
N GLN A 185 -9.76 2.03 -0.43
CA GLN A 185 -10.98 2.81 -0.59
C GLN A 185 -11.07 3.85 0.53
N ILE A 186 -11.19 5.13 0.16
CA ILE A 186 -11.29 6.26 1.08
C ILE A 186 -12.59 6.98 0.75
N GLU A 187 -13.55 6.98 1.67
CA GLU A 187 -14.83 7.72 1.51
C GLU A 187 -15.53 7.44 0.16
N GLY A 188 -15.61 6.16 -0.23
CA GLY A 188 -16.21 5.76 -1.51
C GLY A 188 -15.30 5.89 -2.73
N THR A 189 -14.16 6.58 -2.63
CA THR A 189 -13.17 6.72 -3.70
C THR A 189 -12.13 5.59 -3.65
N THR A 190 -11.97 4.86 -4.77
CA THR A 190 -10.94 3.82 -4.91
C THR A 190 -9.65 4.41 -5.47
N VAL A 191 -8.59 4.35 -4.68
CA VAL A 191 -7.27 4.88 -5.01
C VAL A 191 -6.29 3.73 -5.18
N TYR A 192 -5.59 3.72 -6.31
CA TYR A 192 -4.48 2.83 -6.60
C TYR A 192 -3.16 3.50 -6.23
N TYR A 193 -2.35 2.77 -5.48
CA TYR A 193 -1.03 3.19 -5.01
C TYR A 193 0.03 2.32 -5.65
N GLU A 194 1.07 2.96 -6.17
CA GLU A 194 2.27 2.30 -6.66
C GLU A 194 3.48 3.01 -6.05
N THR A 195 4.41 2.26 -5.47
CA THR A 195 5.69 2.80 -5.01
C THR A 195 6.81 2.24 -5.87
N ASN A 196 7.78 3.07 -6.26
CA ASN A 196 9.01 2.66 -6.91
C ASN A 196 10.13 3.68 -6.60
N ASN A 197 11.30 3.24 -6.17
CA ASN A 197 12.46 4.12 -5.89
C ASN A 197 12.13 5.33 -4.99
N CYS A 198 11.41 5.12 -3.89
CA CYS A 198 10.95 6.16 -2.96
C CYS A 198 10.01 7.23 -3.59
N ALA A 199 9.36 6.89 -4.69
CA ALA A 199 8.30 7.69 -5.29
C ALA A 199 6.97 6.94 -5.19
N LEU A 200 5.95 7.59 -4.63
CA LEU A 200 4.58 7.08 -4.50
C LEU A 200 3.70 7.69 -5.56
N THR A 201 3.24 6.89 -6.52
CA THR A 201 2.19 7.28 -7.47
C THR A 201 0.82 6.92 -6.90
N LYS A 202 -0.08 7.89 -6.84
CA LYS A 202 -1.50 7.72 -6.49
C LYS A 202 -2.33 7.94 -7.75
N THR A 203 -3.27 7.04 -8.04
CA THR A 203 -4.17 7.13 -9.20
C THR A 203 -5.60 6.88 -8.76
N ILE A 204 -6.53 7.76 -9.13
CA ILE A 204 -7.96 7.57 -8.84
C ILE A 204 -8.54 6.58 -9.84
N GLN A 205 -8.97 5.40 -9.39
CA GLN A 205 -9.55 4.36 -10.24
C GLN A 205 -11.06 4.41 -10.30
N ALA A 206 -11.70 4.77 -9.20
CA ALA A 206 -13.16 4.92 -9.12
C ALA A 206 -13.52 5.99 -8.08
N LEU A 207 -14.66 6.66 -8.29
CA LEU A 207 -15.28 7.55 -7.33
C LEU A 207 -16.67 7.01 -6.98
N ASP A 208 -17.27 7.54 -5.91
CA ASP A 208 -18.65 7.22 -5.56
C ASP A 208 -19.60 7.65 -6.70
N PRO A 209 -20.57 6.82 -7.11
CA PRO A 209 -21.50 7.16 -8.19
C PRO A 209 -22.44 8.33 -7.86
N SER A 210 -22.54 8.74 -6.59
CA SER A 210 -23.29 9.94 -6.18
C SER A 210 -22.57 11.26 -6.46
N GLU A 211 -21.27 11.21 -6.80
CA GLU A 211 -20.50 12.40 -7.13
C GLU A 211 -20.99 13.07 -8.43
N PRO A 212 -21.03 14.41 -8.50
CA PRO A 212 -21.36 15.12 -9.72
C PRO A 212 -20.43 14.73 -10.88
N GLN A 213 -20.97 14.63 -12.11
CA GLN A 213 -20.18 14.24 -13.28
C GLN A 213 -18.96 15.13 -13.52
N GLU A 214 -19.03 16.41 -13.15
CA GLU A 214 -17.92 17.36 -13.24
C GLU A 214 -16.74 16.94 -12.35
N ILE A 215 -17.02 16.48 -11.12
CA ILE A 215 -16.02 15.97 -10.17
C ILE A 215 -15.43 14.66 -10.69
N VAL A 216 -16.29 13.73 -11.14
CA VAL A 216 -15.83 12.46 -11.71
C VAL A 216 -14.90 12.69 -12.90
N GLY A 217 -15.26 13.58 -13.83
CA GLY A 217 -14.42 13.92 -14.98
C GLY A 217 -13.12 14.64 -14.62
N ALA A 218 -13.11 15.40 -13.52
CA ALA A 218 -11.92 16.09 -13.05
C ALA A 218 -10.89 15.13 -12.42
N PHE A 219 -11.34 14.09 -11.71
CA PHE A 219 -10.47 13.23 -10.89
C PHE A 219 -10.20 11.84 -11.47
N LEU A 220 -11.15 11.23 -12.18
CA LEU A 220 -11.04 9.85 -12.63
C LEU A 220 -9.85 9.63 -13.57
N GLY A 221 -9.02 8.63 -13.26
CA GLY A 221 -7.82 8.28 -14.03
C GLY A 221 -6.67 9.28 -13.88
N LYS A 222 -6.84 10.39 -13.14
CA LYS A 222 -5.73 11.31 -12.84
C LYS A 222 -4.82 10.68 -11.81
N SER A 223 -3.54 11.00 -11.93
CA SER A 223 -2.51 10.56 -11.01
C SER A 223 -1.61 11.69 -10.52
N MET A 224 -0.93 11.46 -9.41
CA MET A 224 0.18 12.28 -8.94
C MET A 224 1.27 11.39 -8.36
N THR A 225 2.51 11.87 -8.40
CA THR A 225 3.67 11.18 -7.84
C THR A 225 4.26 12.02 -6.71
N CYS A 226 4.40 11.44 -5.53
CA CYS A 226 4.93 12.05 -4.32
C CYS A 226 6.30 11.47 -4.00
N LYS A 227 7.31 12.32 -3.80
CA LYS A 227 8.64 11.90 -3.38
C LYS A 227 8.71 11.81 -1.85
N PHE A 228 9.34 10.76 -1.34
CA PHE A 228 9.56 10.59 0.09
C PHE A 228 10.96 10.00 0.35
N ASN A 229 11.44 10.09 1.59
CA ASN A 229 12.73 9.56 1.97
C ASN A 229 12.63 8.11 2.44
N LYS A 230 13.71 7.34 2.27
CA LYS A 230 13.80 5.97 2.78
C LYS A 230 13.54 5.93 4.30
N ASN A 231 12.73 4.98 4.75
CA ASN A 231 12.25 4.84 6.15
C ASN A 231 11.39 6.01 6.70
N ASP A 232 10.94 6.92 5.84
CA ASP A 232 10.10 8.07 6.21
C ASP A 232 8.70 7.98 5.58
N PHE A 233 8.29 6.79 5.15
CA PHE A 233 6.97 6.59 4.58
C PHE A 233 5.91 6.58 5.70
N SER A 234 5.06 7.60 5.72
CA SER A 234 3.98 7.76 6.68
C SER A 234 2.67 7.07 6.24
N PRO A 235 1.92 6.41 7.14
CA PRO A 235 0.57 5.89 6.84
C PRO A 235 -0.41 6.97 6.32
N LEU A 236 -0.17 8.24 6.65
CA LEU A 236 -0.96 9.37 6.16
C LEU A 236 -0.93 9.52 4.64
N PHE A 237 0.08 8.97 3.95
CA PHE A 237 0.10 8.91 2.49
C PHE A 237 -1.03 8.03 1.91
N LEU A 238 -1.50 7.03 2.65
CA LEU A 238 -2.50 6.05 2.20
C LEU A 238 -3.91 6.35 2.69
N ASN A 239 -4.03 7.12 3.77
CA ASN A 239 -5.32 7.43 4.40
C ASN A 239 -5.87 8.81 4.00
N SER A 240 -5.10 9.57 3.21
CA SER A 240 -5.51 10.87 2.70
C SER A 240 -5.00 11.08 1.28
N ILE A 241 -5.90 11.51 0.39
CA ILE A 241 -5.53 11.97 -0.95
C ILE A 241 -4.70 13.26 -0.85
N THR A 242 -5.07 14.16 0.05
CA THR A 242 -4.47 15.49 0.22
C THR A 242 -3.24 15.52 1.13
N GLY A 243 -2.97 14.45 1.86
CA GLY A 243 -1.80 14.33 2.72
C GLY A 243 -0.49 14.49 1.94
N TYR A 244 0.35 15.44 2.38
CA TYR A 244 1.67 15.76 1.79
C TYR A 244 1.64 16.21 0.32
N LEU A 245 0.57 16.88 -0.12
CA LEU A 245 0.43 17.44 -1.47
C LEU A 245 1.63 18.32 -1.89
N GLU A 246 2.31 18.97 -0.95
CA GLU A 246 3.49 19.77 -1.20
C GLU A 246 4.64 18.97 -1.84
N ALA A 247 4.78 17.70 -1.49
CA ALA A 247 5.83 16.81 -2.01
C ALA A 247 5.40 16.03 -3.27
N CYS A 248 4.18 16.28 -3.77
CA CYS A 248 3.62 15.61 -4.94
C CYS A 248 3.68 16.48 -6.19
N GLU A 249 3.67 15.85 -7.36
CA GLU A 249 3.60 16.49 -8.68
C GLU A 249 2.65 15.68 -9.57
N GLY A 250 1.92 16.35 -10.48
CA GLY A 250 1.08 15.70 -11.48
C GLY A 250 -0.36 16.22 -11.54
N PRO A 251 -1.12 15.78 -12.56
CA PRO A 251 -2.42 16.37 -12.89
C PRO A 251 -3.47 16.20 -11.78
N LEU A 252 -3.37 15.16 -10.95
CA LEU A 252 -4.28 15.00 -9.81
C LEU A 252 -4.06 16.11 -8.76
N LYS A 253 -2.80 16.48 -8.47
CA LYS A 253 -2.48 17.58 -7.56
C LYS A 253 -3.01 18.90 -8.10
N ASP A 254 -2.81 19.17 -9.39
CA ASP A 254 -3.24 20.43 -10.01
C ASP A 254 -4.75 20.62 -9.88
N LYS A 255 -5.54 19.56 -10.10
CA LYS A 255 -7.00 19.58 -9.91
C LYS A 255 -7.44 19.76 -8.47
N ILE A 256 -6.74 19.15 -7.51
CA ILE A 256 -7.01 19.38 -6.09
C ILE A 256 -6.75 20.85 -5.74
N LEU A 257 -5.64 21.42 -6.19
CA LEU A 257 -5.29 22.83 -5.91
C LEU A 257 -6.22 23.82 -6.61
N GLU A 258 -6.72 23.50 -7.79
CA GLU A 258 -7.70 24.31 -8.52
C GLU A 258 -9.01 24.45 -7.73
N ILE A 259 -9.53 23.33 -7.20
CA ILE A 259 -10.79 23.31 -6.44
C ILE A 259 -10.62 23.92 -5.04
N THR A 260 -9.46 23.72 -4.39
CA THR A 260 -9.22 24.20 -3.01
C THR A 260 -8.98 25.72 -2.93
N ARG A 261 -8.69 26.39 -4.06
CA ARG A 261 -8.45 27.84 -4.10
C ARG A 261 -9.73 28.68 -4.20
N ILE A 262 -10.89 28.04 -4.20
CA ILE A 262 -12.22 28.67 -4.22
C ILE A 262 -12.64 28.97 -2.77
#